data_AF-A0A7C0Z5H8-F1
#
_entry.id   AF-A0A7C0Z5H8-F1
#
_cell.length_a   1.000
_cell.length_b   1.000
_cell.length_c   1.000
_cell.angle_alpha   90.00
_cell.angle_beta   90.00
_cell.angle_gamma   90.00
#
_symmetry.space_group_name_H-M   'P 1'
#
loop_
_entity.id
_entity.type
_entity.pdbx_description
1 polymer ?
#
loop_
_entity_poly.entity_id
_entity_poly.type
_entity_poly.pdbx_seq_one_letter_code
_entity_poly.pdbx_strand_id
1 'polypeptide(L)'
;MLQRVKIVPLAAESLGVRSMCTYVETPDVQLLLDAGVSLCPNRFRLPPHPKEFEAIMEAREKIGEAAGKVEVVTLSHYHFDHHTPSYEDWLCNWTAANETATQIYRGKTVLLKNPREKINFSQRRRAWMFQKTAGKTAEKLAVADGKTFVFNETHVKFSEPVFHGARDTALGWVLMTTVEYRNEKFMHAPDVQGPMCQETLRIILEEKPNMLMIGGPPLYLAGFRVDPHEISVAVKNLERLASEVPTMILEHHVLRDPEWRQKLSGVFEAAEKAGHAVLTAAEFLGEENRFYEAFRKSLYREYPPSKEFEKWMRLSRVKKRLVKPPV
;
A
#
# COMPACT_ATOMS: atom_id res chain seq x y z
N MET A 1 5.35 2.93 20.80
CA MET A 1 3.96 2.88 20.29
C MET A 1 3.29 4.21 20.57
N LEU A 2 2.45 4.67 19.65
CA LEU A 2 1.62 5.87 19.85
C LEU A 2 0.51 5.56 20.87
N GLN A 3 0.17 6.51 21.73
CA GLN A 3 -0.81 6.33 22.80
C GLN A 3 -2.23 6.69 22.36
N ARG A 4 -2.37 7.65 21.44
CA ARG A 4 -3.67 8.22 21.05
C ARG A 4 -3.98 8.05 19.57
N VAL A 5 -2.97 7.87 18.74
CA VAL A 5 -3.15 7.50 17.33
C VAL A 5 -2.98 5.99 17.19
N LYS A 6 -4.08 5.27 17.05
CA LYS A 6 -4.10 3.82 16.84
C LYS A 6 -3.87 3.52 15.36
N ILE A 7 -2.90 2.66 15.07
CA ILE A 7 -2.54 2.24 13.71
C ILE A 7 -2.78 0.73 13.58
N VAL A 8 -3.49 0.31 12.55
CA VAL A 8 -3.72 -1.10 12.25
C VAL A 8 -3.57 -1.33 10.74
N PRO A 9 -2.43 -1.87 10.28
CA PRO A 9 -2.30 -2.36 8.91
C PRO A 9 -3.33 -3.46 8.65
N LEU A 10 -4.17 -3.31 7.62
CA LEU A 10 -5.21 -4.28 7.29
C LEU A 10 -4.79 -5.21 6.16
N ALA A 11 -3.99 -4.69 5.24
CA ALA A 11 -3.44 -5.43 4.11
C ALA A 11 -2.07 -4.86 3.74
N ALA A 12 -1.11 -5.74 3.55
CA ALA A 12 0.29 -5.38 3.28
C ALA A 12 1.03 -6.55 2.62
N GLU A 13 2.20 -6.28 2.04
CA GLU A 13 2.98 -7.33 1.36
C GLU A 13 3.45 -8.39 2.36
N SER A 14 3.79 -8.00 3.58
CA SER A 14 4.05 -8.92 4.69
C SER A 14 2.85 -9.76 5.14
N LEU A 15 1.61 -9.35 4.78
CA LEU A 15 0.38 -10.10 5.06
C LEU A 15 -0.07 -10.97 3.88
N GLY A 16 0.75 -11.08 2.82
CA GLY A 16 0.50 -11.99 1.69
C GLY A 16 -0.15 -11.36 0.46
N VAL A 17 -0.35 -10.04 0.44
CA VAL A 17 -1.04 -9.33 -0.65
C VAL A 17 -0.37 -8.01 -1.00
N ARG A 18 -0.50 -7.54 -2.24
CA ARG A 18 -0.03 -6.19 -2.58
C ARG A 18 -1.02 -5.17 -2.01
N SER A 19 -0.58 -4.42 -1.02
CA SER A 19 -1.35 -3.32 -0.43
C SER A 19 -0.45 -2.49 0.48
N MET A 20 -0.96 -1.35 0.92
CA MET A 20 -0.52 -0.62 2.10
C MET A 20 -1.75 -0.05 2.85
N CYS A 21 -2.86 -0.79 2.82
CA CYS A 21 -4.12 -0.36 3.42
C CYS A 21 -4.03 -0.37 4.94
N THR A 22 -4.30 0.78 5.56
CA THR A 22 -4.10 0.97 6.99
C THR A 22 -5.27 1.72 7.60
N TYR A 23 -5.85 1.15 8.64
CA TYR A 23 -6.80 1.83 9.50
C TYR A 23 -6.06 2.71 10.50
N VAL A 24 -6.48 3.96 10.62
CA VAL A 24 -5.95 4.93 11.57
C VAL A 24 -7.09 5.52 12.36
N GLU A 25 -6.98 5.53 13.68
CA GLU A 25 -8.00 6.06 14.58
C GLU A 25 -7.36 7.04 15.56
N THR A 26 -7.93 8.23 15.62
CA THR A 26 -7.67 9.22 16.67
C THR A 26 -8.94 9.42 17.51
N PRO A 27 -8.88 10.18 18.61
CA PRO A 27 -10.08 10.54 19.35
C PRO A 27 -11.16 11.30 18.56
N ASP A 28 -10.79 11.93 17.43
CA ASP A 28 -11.69 12.79 16.65
C ASP A 28 -12.18 12.18 15.35
N VAL A 29 -11.42 11.24 14.75
CA VAL A 29 -11.74 10.70 13.42
C VAL A 29 -11.13 9.33 13.20
N GLN A 30 -11.87 8.46 12.52
CA GLN A 30 -11.38 7.19 11.98
C GLN A 30 -11.19 7.29 10.46
N LEU A 31 -10.01 6.86 10.01
CA LEU A 31 -9.52 6.97 8.64
C LEU A 31 -9.19 5.57 8.09
N LEU A 32 -9.49 5.37 6.82
CA LEU A 32 -9.01 4.23 6.05
C LEU A 32 -8.08 4.73 4.95
N LEU A 33 -6.78 4.49 5.12
CA LEU A 33 -5.76 4.91 4.17
C LEU A 33 -5.59 3.86 3.08
N ASP A 34 -5.67 4.28 1.82
CA ASP A 34 -5.41 3.44 0.64
C ASP A 34 -6.13 2.09 0.67
N ALA A 35 -7.47 2.12 0.64
CA ALA A 35 -8.35 0.96 0.66
C ALA A 35 -8.29 0.12 -0.65
N GLY A 36 -7.11 -0.26 -1.12
CA GLY A 36 -6.88 -1.14 -2.26
C GLY A 36 -6.12 -2.40 -1.84
N VAL A 37 -6.27 -3.46 -2.62
CA VAL A 37 -5.51 -4.70 -2.46
C VAL A 37 -5.49 -5.43 -3.81
N SER A 38 -4.35 -6.04 -4.14
CA SER A 38 -4.18 -6.77 -5.39
C SER A 38 -3.23 -7.96 -5.27
N LEU A 39 -3.32 -8.87 -6.23
CA LEU A 39 -2.38 -9.98 -6.44
C LEU A 39 -1.68 -9.84 -7.79
N CYS A 40 -0.42 -10.28 -7.87
CA CYS A 40 0.28 -10.33 -9.14
C CYS A 40 -0.35 -11.38 -10.07
N PRO A 41 -0.92 -10.99 -11.23
CA PRO A 41 -1.53 -11.96 -12.15
C PRO A 41 -0.54 -12.98 -12.72
N ASN A 42 0.76 -12.65 -12.71
CA ASN A 42 1.82 -13.51 -13.21
C ASN A 42 3.16 -13.18 -12.54
N ARG A 43 3.67 -14.13 -11.74
CA ARG A 43 5.02 -14.10 -11.16
C ARG A 43 5.65 -15.46 -11.40
N PHE A 44 6.87 -15.49 -11.92
CA PHE A 44 7.55 -16.73 -12.32
C PHE A 44 6.76 -17.60 -13.31
N ARG A 45 5.96 -16.97 -14.19
CA ARG A 45 5.03 -17.63 -15.12
C ARG A 45 3.89 -18.41 -14.44
N LEU A 46 3.66 -18.16 -13.15
CA LEU A 46 2.58 -18.75 -12.35
C LEU A 46 1.53 -17.69 -11.99
N PRO A 47 0.22 -18.02 -12.06
CA PRO A 47 -0.82 -17.17 -11.49
C PRO A 47 -0.70 -17.15 -9.95
N PRO A 48 -1.48 -16.29 -9.26
CA PRO A 48 -1.53 -16.34 -7.81
C PRO A 48 -1.76 -17.76 -7.27
N HIS A 49 -1.12 -18.08 -6.15
CA HIS A 49 -1.27 -19.37 -5.48
C HIS A 49 -2.58 -19.39 -4.64
N PRO A 50 -3.22 -20.55 -4.35
CA PRO A 50 -4.38 -20.60 -3.44
C PRO A 50 -4.20 -19.82 -2.13
N LYS A 51 -3.05 -19.96 -1.46
CA LYS A 51 -2.70 -19.16 -0.27
C LYS A 51 -2.71 -17.63 -0.46
N GLU A 52 -2.38 -17.14 -1.66
CA GLU A 52 -2.49 -15.71 -1.97
C GLU A 52 -3.96 -15.29 -2.13
N PHE A 53 -4.82 -16.19 -2.64
CA PHE A 53 -6.25 -15.96 -2.73
C PHE A 53 -6.93 -15.99 -1.35
N GLU A 54 -6.53 -16.91 -0.47
CA GLU A 54 -6.94 -16.91 0.94
C GLU A 54 -6.57 -15.58 1.60
N ALA A 55 -5.33 -15.10 1.42
CA ALA A 55 -4.88 -13.84 1.98
C ALA A 55 -5.64 -12.61 1.45
N ILE A 56 -5.97 -12.55 0.14
CA ILE A 56 -6.77 -11.43 -0.39
C ILE A 56 -8.24 -11.50 0.05
N MET A 57 -8.78 -12.69 0.30
CA MET A 57 -10.11 -12.85 0.90
C MET A 57 -10.13 -12.26 2.32
N GLU A 58 -9.17 -12.67 3.17
CA GLU A 58 -9.01 -12.13 4.52
C GLU A 58 -8.81 -10.61 4.50
N ALA A 59 -7.94 -10.11 3.61
CA ALA A 59 -7.70 -8.67 3.46
C ALA A 59 -8.97 -7.91 3.07
N ARG A 60 -9.78 -8.45 2.14
CA ARG A 60 -11.04 -7.81 1.70
C ARG A 60 -12.08 -7.77 2.81
N GLU A 61 -12.17 -8.82 3.61
CA GLU A 61 -13.03 -8.86 4.78
C GLU A 61 -12.61 -7.78 5.81
N LYS A 62 -11.35 -7.77 6.23
CA LYS A 62 -10.80 -6.75 7.16
C LYS A 62 -11.02 -5.32 6.66
N ILE A 63 -10.76 -5.06 5.37
CA ILE A 63 -10.99 -3.75 4.75
C ILE A 63 -12.47 -3.38 4.75
N GLY A 64 -13.35 -4.33 4.43
CA GLY A 64 -14.80 -4.12 4.41
C GLY A 64 -15.37 -3.82 5.81
N GLU A 65 -14.89 -4.51 6.84
CA GLU A 65 -15.26 -4.24 8.23
C GLU A 65 -14.78 -2.86 8.70
N ALA A 66 -13.53 -2.49 8.38
CA ALA A 66 -12.99 -1.17 8.70
C ALA A 66 -13.74 -0.06 7.96
N ALA A 67 -14.07 -0.26 6.69
CA ALA A 67 -14.88 0.68 5.91
C ALA A 67 -16.25 0.99 6.54
N GLY A 68 -16.84 0.01 7.24
CA GLY A 68 -18.07 0.19 8.00
C GLY A 68 -17.94 1.14 9.19
N LYS A 69 -16.72 1.34 9.70
CA LYS A 69 -16.43 2.11 10.93
C LYS A 69 -15.85 3.50 10.67
N VAL A 70 -15.28 3.74 9.49
CA VAL A 70 -14.61 5.01 9.17
C VAL A 70 -15.53 6.04 8.54
N GLU A 71 -15.20 7.32 8.68
CA GLU A 71 -15.88 8.43 8.00
C GLU A 71 -15.09 8.93 6.79
N VAL A 72 -13.77 8.74 6.83
CA VAL A 72 -12.83 9.27 5.85
C VAL A 72 -12.01 8.15 5.21
N VAL A 73 -11.93 8.16 3.88
CA VAL A 73 -11.09 7.25 3.10
C VAL A 73 -10.10 8.06 2.27
N THR A 74 -8.84 7.64 2.20
CA THR A 74 -7.82 8.34 1.39
C THR A 74 -7.40 7.52 0.17
N LEU A 75 -7.04 8.22 -0.91
CA LEU A 75 -6.42 7.66 -2.10
C LEU A 75 -5.13 8.43 -2.39
N SER A 76 -4.00 7.88 -1.98
CA SER A 76 -2.67 8.43 -2.24
C SER A 76 -2.37 8.52 -3.74
N HIS A 77 -2.84 7.52 -4.50
CA HIS A 77 -2.71 7.43 -5.95
C HIS A 77 -3.61 6.31 -6.50
N TYR A 78 -3.61 6.11 -7.83
CA TYR A 78 -4.60 5.28 -8.51
C TYR A 78 -4.09 3.88 -8.91
N HIS A 79 -3.20 3.26 -8.15
CA HIS A 79 -2.91 1.83 -8.29
C HIS A 79 -3.93 0.97 -7.55
N PHE A 80 -4.27 -0.22 -8.08
CA PHE A 80 -5.41 -1.02 -7.56
C PHE A 80 -5.12 -1.71 -6.22
N ASP A 81 -3.86 -1.80 -5.86
CA ASP A 81 -3.35 -2.10 -4.52
C ASP A 81 -3.44 -0.91 -3.54
N HIS A 82 -3.89 0.26 -4.01
CA HIS A 82 -4.08 1.48 -3.18
C HIS A 82 -5.50 2.08 -3.28
N HIS A 83 -6.30 1.69 -4.27
CA HIS A 83 -7.73 2.01 -4.35
C HIS A 83 -8.53 0.84 -4.92
N THR A 84 -9.80 0.70 -4.49
CA THR A 84 -10.65 -0.41 -4.93
C THR A 84 -11.39 -0.08 -6.23
N PRO A 85 -11.22 -0.89 -7.30
CA PRO A 85 -11.96 -0.71 -8.54
C PRO A 85 -13.43 -1.16 -8.40
N SER A 86 -14.31 -0.57 -9.22
CA SER A 86 -15.76 -0.88 -9.22
C SER A 86 -16.18 -1.99 -10.19
N TYR A 87 -15.24 -2.69 -10.83
CA TYR A 87 -15.54 -3.76 -11.77
C TYR A 87 -15.25 -5.14 -11.16
N GLU A 88 -15.84 -6.18 -11.74
CA GLU A 88 -15.58 -7.56 -11.35
C GLU A 88 -14.14 -7.98 -11.70
N ASP A 89 -13.41 -8.51 -10.72
CA ASP A 89 -12.07 -9.06 -10.91
C ASP A 89 -11.69 -10.05 -9.80
N TRP A 90 -11.96 -11.32 -10.05
CA TRP A 90 -11.60 -12.42 -9.16
C TRP A 90 -10.16 -12.91 -9.29
N LEU A 91 -9.37 -12.36 -10.24
CA LEU A 91 -7.97 -12.77 -10.45
C LEU A 91 -7.00 -11.91 -9.65
N CYS A 92 -7.15 -10.59 -9.72
CA CYS A 92 -6.18 -9.67 -9.16
C CYS A 92 -6.70 -8.95 -7.94
N ASN A 93 -7.90 -8.36 -8.03
CA ASN A 93 -8.32 -7.37 -7.03
C ASN A 93 -9.32 -7.96 -6.02
N TRP A 94 -9.88 -9.13 -6.31
CA TRP A 94 -10.93 -9.76 -5.52
C TRP A 94 -12.13 -8.84 -5.30
N THR A 95 -12.68 -8.35 -6.41
CA THR A 95 -13.80 -7.40 -6.42
C THR A 95 -15.02 -7.96 -7.10
N ALA A 96 -16.18 -7.83 -6.46
CA ALA A 96 -17.49 -7.95 -7.09
C ALA A 96 -17.87 -6.61 -7.74
N ALA A 97 -18.48 -6.67 -8.93
CA ALA A 97 -18.86 -5.47 -9.68
C ALA A 97 -19.79 -4.58 -8.85
N ASN A 98 -19.42 -3.30 -8.69
CA ASN A 98 -20.14 -2.26 -7.96
C ASN A 98 -20.48 -2.56 -6.49
N GLU A 99 -20.18 -3.73 -5.94
CA GLU A 99 -20.45 -4.06 -4.54
C GLU A 99 -19.26 -3.71 -3.66
N THR A 100 -18.08 -4.28 -3.97
CA THR A 100 -16.88 -4.14 -3.12
C THR A 100 -16.45 -2.67 -2.99
N ALA A 101 -16.46 -1.93 -4.09
CA ALA A 101 -16.10 -0.51 -4.03
C ALA A 101 -17.17 0.33 -3.32
N THR A 102 -18.44 -0.01 -3.48
CA THR A 102 -19.54 0.69 -2.79
C THR A 102 -19.46 0.48 -1.28
N GLN A 103 -19.14 -0.73 -0.83
CA GLN A 103 -18.92 -1.02 0.59
C GLN A 103 -17.85 -0.10 1.21
N ILE A 104 -16.82 0.25 0.44
CA ILE A 104 -15.71 1.09 0.89
C ILE A 104 -16.04 2.58 0.85
N TYR A 105 -16.62 3.06 -0.25
CA TYR A 105 -16.70 4.49 -0.53
C TYR A 105 -18.07 5.12 -0.26
N ARG A 106 -19.15 4.33 -0.12
CA ARG A 106 -20.51 4.86 -0.01
C ARG A 106 -20.67 5.74 1.24
N GLY A 107 -21.16 6.96 1.05
CA GLY A 107 -21.45 7.90 2.14
C GLY A 107 -20.21 8.36 2.90
N LYS A 108 -19.02 8.20 2.34
CA LYS A 108 -17.76 8.62 2.98
C LYS A 108 -17.25 9.94 2.39
N THR A 109 -16.45 10.65 3.16
CA THR A 109 -15.55 11.67 2.62
C THR A 109 -14.31 10.99 2.05
N VAL A 110 -14.07 11.16 0.75
CA VAL A 110 -12.90 10.60 0.06
C VAL A 110 -11.90 11.71 -0.25
N LEU A 111 -10.74 11.64 0.39
CA LEU A 111 -9.61 12.55 0.20
C LEU A 111 -8.65 11.94 -0.82
N LEU A 112 -8.63 12.48 -2.03
CA LEU A 112 -7.99 11.85 -3.19
C LEU A 112 -6.91 12.71 -3.81
N LYS A 113 -5.90 12.05 -4.37
CA LYS A 113 -4.94 12.67 -5.26
C LYS A 113 -5.60 13.35 -6.46
N ASN A 114 -5.15 14.53 -6.84
CA ASN A 114 -5.68 15.30 -7.96
C ASN A 114 -5.74 14.43 -9.24
N PRO A 115 -6.94 14.24 -9.83
CA PRO A 115 -7.13 13.37 -10.98
C PRO A 115 -6.67 14.01 -12.31
N ARG A 116 -6.19 15.26 -12.29
CA ARG A 116 -5.84 16.05 -13.48
C ARG A 116 -4.39 16.54 -13.49
N GLU A 117 -3.83 16.86 -12.33
CA GLU A 117 -2.50 17.46 -12.21
C GLU A 117 -1.49 16.51 -11.57
N LYS A 118 -0.21 16.64 -11.97
CA LYS A 118 0.89 15.77 -11.54
C LYS A 118 0.43 14.30 -11.49
N ILE A 119 -0.08 13.80 -12.62
CA ILE A 119 -0.68 12.48 -12.77
C ILE A 119 -0.33 11.89 -14.15
N ASN A 120 0.01 10.61 -14.22
CA ASN A 120 0.30 9.95 -15.48
C ASN A 120 -1.00 9.50 -16.20
N PHE A 121 -0.89 9.04 -17.45
CA PHE A 121 -2.05 8.62 -18.25
C PHE A 121 -2.85 7.46 -17.63
N SER A 122 -2.16 6.44 -17.12
CA SER A 122 -2.78 5.24 -16.53
C SER A 122 -3.59 5.60 -15.29
N GLN A 123 -2.97 6.35 -14.37
CA GLN A 123 -3.60 6.86 -13.17
C GLN A 123 -4.77 7.79 -13.49
N ARG A 124 -4.63 8.71 -14.46
CA ARG A 124 -5.72 9.59 -14.90
C ARG A 124 -6.94 8.82 -15.41
N ARG A 125 -6.72 7.76 -16.20
CA ARG A 125 -7.80 6.89 -16.67
C ARG A 125 -8.51 6.18 -15.51
N ARG A 126 -7.76 5.69 -14.52
CA ARG A 126 -8.32 5.03 -13.33
C ARG A 126 -9.05 6.02 -12.44
N ALA A 127 -8.51 7.23 -12.26
CA ALA A 127 -9.16 8.32 -11.55
C ALA A 127 -10.49 8.72 -12.19
N TRP A 128 -10.51 8.87 -13.52
CA TRP A 128 -11.75 9.12 -14.26
C TRP A 128 -12.76 7.99 -14.04
N MET A 129 -12.33 6.74 -14.13
CA MET A 129 -13.20 5.59 -13.90
C MET A 129 -13.77 5.59 -12.48
N PHE A 130 -12.93 5.81 -11.46
CA PHE A 130 -13.32 5.91 -10.07
C PHE A 130 -14.38 7.01 -9.87
N GLN A 131 -14.13 8.22 -10.38
CA GLN A 131 -15.08 9.33 -10.29
C GLN A 131 -16.42 9.06 -10.99
N LYS A 132 -16.43 8.22 -12.04
CA LYS A 132 -17.66 7.86 -12.75
C LYS A 132 -18.41 6.68 -12.13
N THR A 133 -17.79 5.94 -11.21
CA THR A 133 -18.31 4.70 -10.61
C THR A 133 -18.37 4.83 -9.09
N ALA A 134 -17.47 4.19 -8.32
CA ALA A 134 -17.45 4.21 -6.86
C ALA A 134 -17.47 5.62 -6.25
N GLY A 135 -16.74 6.56 -6.85
CA GLY A 135 -16.69 7.94 -6.38
C GLY A 135 -18.04 8.66 -6.42
N LYS A 136 -19.02 8.20 -7.22
CA LYS A 136 -20.40 8.74 -7.19
C LYS A 136 -21.19 8.36 -5.96
N THR A 137 -20.78 7.28 -5.28
CA THR A 137 -21.45 6.81 -4.07
C THR A 137 -20.91 7.49 -2.81
N ALA A 138 -19.74 8.12 -2.90
CA ALA A 138 -19.16 8.92 -1.83
C ALA A 138 -20.04 10.14 -1.52
N GLU A 139 -20.08 10.53 -0.25
CA GLU A 139 -20.74 11.77 0.17
C GLU A 139 -19.98 12.98 -0.39
N LYS A 140 -18.65 12.93 -0.33
CA LYS A 140 -17.79 14.02 -0.76
C LYS A 140 -16.51 13.49 -1.39
N LEU A 141 -16.13 14.07 -2.52
CA LEU A 141 -14.80 13.89 -3.11
C LEU A 141 -14.01 15.20 -2.94
N ALA A 142 -12.85 15.14 -2.27
CA ALA A 142 -11.99 16.30 -2.04
C ALA A 142 -10.57 16.04 -2.56
N VAL A 143 -10.07 16.92 -3.42
CA VAL A 143 -8.67 16.90 -3.86
C VAL A 143 -7.77 17.27 -2.68
N ALA A 144 -6.82 16.39 -2.37
CA ALA A 144 -6.01 16.44 -1.16
C ALA A 144 -4.59 17.02 -1.36
N ASP A 145 -4.07 17.07 -2.59
CA ASP A 145 -2.72 17.56 -2.93
C ASP A 145 -2.37 18.86 -2.17
N GLY A 146 -1.36 18.80 -1.29
CA GLY A 146 -0.85 19.93 -0.52
C GLY A 146 -1.77 20.47 0.59
N LYS A 147 -2.89 19.80 0.90
CA LYS A 147 -3.90 20.32 1.85
C LYS A 147 -3.82 19.70 3.22
N THR A 148 -4.38 20.43 4.19
CA THR A 148 -4.65 19.94 5.54
C THR A 148 -6.16 19.93 5.78
N PHE A 149 -6.67 18.83 6.33
CA PHE A 149 -8.05 18.66 6.78
C PHE A 149 -8.06 18.54 8.30
N VAL A 150 -8.92 19.32 8.97
CA VAL A 150 -8.95 19.42 10.43
C VAL A 150 -10.24 18.79 10.95
N PHE A 151 -10.09 17.84 11.86
CA PHE A 151 -11.18 17.16 12.58
C PHE A 151 -10.91 17.39 14.08
N ASN A 152 -11.53 18.42 14.67
CA ASN A 152 -11.19 18.90 16.02
C ASN A 152 -9.68 19.08 16.23
N GLU A 153 -9.03 18.29 17.09
CA GLU A 153 -7.59 18.36 17.37
C GLU A 153 -6.75 17.49 16.40
N THR A 154 -7.40 16.69 15.54
CA THR A 154 -6.74 15.84 14.55
C THR A 154 -6.52 16.59 13.25
N HIS A 155 -5.26 16.64 12.79
CA HIS A 155 -4.86 17.20 11.51
C HIS A 155 -4.47 16.08 10.54
N VAL A 156 -5.13 16.00 9.40
CA VAL A 156 -4.79 15.10 8.29
C VAL A 156 -4.16 15.92 7.18
N LYS A 157 -2.84 15.89 7.11
CA LYS A 157 -2.00 16.67 6.18
C LYS A 157 -1.59 15.81 5.00
N PHE A 158 -1.64 16.37 3.80
CA PHE A 158 -1.16 15.72 2.59
C PHE A 158 0.02 16.51 2.03
N SER A 159 1.03 15.79 1.57
CA SER A 159 2.14 16.41 0.85
C SER A 159 1.67 17.03 -0.46
N GLU A 160 2.46 17.94 -1.01
CA GLU A 160 2.46 18.12 -2.46
C GLU A 160 2.75 16.78 -3.16
N PRO A 161 2.29 16.55 -4.40
CA PRO A 161 2.59 15.31 -5.10
C PRO A 161 4.09 15.08 -5.25
N VAL A 162 4.54 13.93 -4.76
CA VAL A 162 5.93 13.45 -4.86
C VAL A 162 6.02 12.35 -5.91
N PHE A 163 7.22 12.09 -6.42
CA PHE A 163 7.42 11.03 -7.40
C PHE A 163 7.10 9.65 -6.83
N HIS A 164 6.46 8.82 -7.66
CA HIS A 164 6.22 7.41 -7.38
C HIS A 164 7.52 6.62 -7.61
N GLY A 165 8.47 6.71 -6.68
CA GLY A 165 9.81 6.16 -6.81
C GLY A 165 10.78 7.14 -7.46
N ALA A 166 11.58 6.65 -8.41
CA ALA A 166 12.57 7.46 -9.11
C ALA A 166 11.93 8.63 -9.88
N ARG A 167 12.69 9.72 -9.98
CA ARG A 167 12.26 10.98 -10.59
C ARG A 167 11.89 10.79 -12.06
N ASP A 168 10.83 11.49 -12.50
CA ASP A 168 10.40 11.61 -13.89
C ASP A 168 10.16 10.28 -14.64
N THR A 169 9.79 9.23 -13.90
CA THR A 169 9.42 7.94 -14.49
C THR A 169 7.95 7.87 -14.89
N ALA A 170 7.61 6.88 -15.73
CA ALA A 170 6.23 6.62 -16.13
C ALA A 170 5.30 6.23 -14.96
N LEU A 171 5.83 5.94 -13.76
CA LEU A 171 5.05 5.62 -12.56
C LEU A 171 4.23 6.83 -12.05
N GLY A 172 4.67 8.05 -12.36
CA GLY A 172 3.96 9.28 -12.05
C GLY A 172 4.19 9.74 -10.61
N TRP A 173 3.10 10.05 -9.89
CA TRP A 173 3.16 10.71 -8.59
C TRP A 173 2.20 10.09 -7.59
N VAL A 174 2.52 10.27 -6.31
CA VAL A 174 1.75 9.83 -5.14
C VAL A 174 1.62 10.98 -4.12
N LEU A 175 0.69 10.83 -3.17
CA LEU A 175 0.63 11.67 -1.96
C LEU A 175 1.13 10.89 -0.75
N MET A 176 1.83 11.59 0.14
CA MET A 176 2.05 11.12 1.51
C MET A 176 0.99 11.74 2.42
N THR A 177 0.54 11.00 3.42
CA THR A 177 -0.47 11.45 4.39
C THR A 177 0.12 11.44 5.79
N THR A 178 0.03 12.54 6.52
CA THR A 178 0.37 12.62 7.94
C THR A 178 -0.90 12.81 8.75
N VAL A 179 -1.14 11.91 9.70
CA VAL A 179 -2.18 12.03 10.71
C VAL A 179 -1.52 12.47 11.99
N GLU A 180 -1.86 13.67 12.45
CA GLU A 180 -1.33 14.30 13.64
C GLU A 180 -2.44 14.52 14.66
N TYR A 181 -2.23 14.05 15.89
CA TYR A 181 -3.08 14.40 17.03
C TYR A 181 -2.18 14.84 18.18
N ARG A 182 -2.26 16.13 18.52
CA ARG A 182 -1.38 16.79 19.50
C ARG A 182 0.11 16.59 19.15
N ASN A 183 0.84 15.80 19.94
CA ASN A 183 2.27 15.55 19.77
C ASN A 183 2.59 14.21 19.09
N GLU A 184 1.58 13.46 18.64
CA GLU A 184 1.75 12.19 17.95
C GLU A 184 1.51 12.35 16.45
N LYS A 185 2.46 11.91 15.65
CA LYS A 185 2.41 11.92 14.19
C LYS A 185 2.65 10.55 13.61
N PHE A 186 1.68 10.07 12.84
CA PHE A 186 1.83 8.93 11.95
C PHE A 186 1.88 9.40 10.50
N MET A 187 2.91 9.00 9.76
CA MET A 187 3.01 9.26 8.32
C MET A 187 2.84 7.96 7.53
N HIS A 188 2.00 8.02 6.50
CA HIS A 188 1.83 7.01 5.47
C HIS A 188 2.43 7.53 4.17
N ALA A 189 3.52 6.90 3.73
CA ALA A 189 4.29 7.27 2.54
C ALA A 189 4.32 6.10 1.54
N PRO A 190 3.19 5.80 0.87
CA PRO A 190 3.09 4.65 0.00
C PRO A 190 3.90 4.91 -1.29
N ASP A 191 4.54 3.87 -1.80
CA ASP A 191 5.04 3.86 -3.17
C ASP A 191 6.07 4.94 -3.55
N VAL A 192 6.68 5.58 -2.54
CA VAL A 192 7.86 6.46 -2.70
C VAL A 192 9.17 5.69 -2.93
N GLN A 193 9.15 4.37 -2.68
CA GLN A 193 10.22 3.41 -2.95
C GLN A 193 11.52 3.65 -2.16
N GLY A 194 11.43 3.99 -0.88
CA GLY A 194 12.60 4.03 0.02
C GLY A 194 13.21 5.39 0.40
N PRO A 195 12.49 6.51 0.34
CA PRO A 195 12.18 7.14 -0.94
C PRO A 195 13.39 7.18 -1.89
N MET A 196 13.17 7.00 -3.20
CA MET A 196 14.24 7.16 -4.20
C MET A 196 14.65 8.63 -4.41
N CYS A 197 13.73 9.57 -4.16
CA CYS A 197 13.98 11.00 -4.34
C CYS A 197 14.43 11.69 -3.03
N GLN A 198 15.48 12.51 -3.13
CA GLN A 198 16.01 13.30 -2.00
C GLN A 198 15.02 14.36 -1.49
N GLU A 199 14.19 14.94 -2.36
CA GLU A 199 13.13 15.88 -1.98
C GLU A 199 12.12 15.20 -1.06
N THR A 200 11.71 13.98 -1.41
CA THR A 200 10.78 13.19 -0.61
C THR A 200 11.38 12.85 0.75
N LEU A 201 12.67 12.48 0.79
CA LEU A 201 13.39 12.27 2.06
C LEU A 201 13.33 13.52 2.95
N ARG A 202 13.62 14.70 2.38
CA ARG A 202 13.57 15.97 3.14
C ARG A 202 12.19 16.24 3.72
N ILE A 203 11.13 16.07 2.93
CA ILE A 203 9.75 16.26 3.40
C ILE A 203 9.44 15.34 4.60
N ILE A 204 9.82 14.06 4.53
CA ILE A 204 9.58 13.10 5.62
C ILE A 204 10.37 13.52 6.88
N LEU A 205 11.64 13.88 6.74
CA LEU A 205 12.49 14.30 7.86
C LEU A 205 12.02 15.62 8.50
N GLU A 206 11.52 16.57 7.71
CA GLU A 206 10.99 17.84 8.19
C GLU A 206 9.67 17.67 8.94
N GLU A 207 8.82 16.73 8.51
CA GLU A 207 7.56 16.44 9.20
C GLU A 207 7.78 15.79 10.58
N LYS A 208 8.92 15.10 10.76
CA LYS A 208 9.34 14.41 12.00
C LYS A 208 8.26 13.46 12.55
N PRO A 209 7.82 12.46 11.77
CA PRO A 209 6.83 11.51 12.25
C PRO A 209 7.38 10.68 13.41
N ASN A 210 6.53 10.36 14.38
CA ASN A 210 6.86 9.40 15.43
C ASN A 210 6.82 7.96 14.88
N MET A 211 5.95 7.73 13.89
CA MET A 211 5.84 6.46 13.19
C MET A 211 5.65 6.69 11.69
N LEU A 212 6.39 5.94 10.87
CA LEU A 212 6.35 6.02 9.41
C LEU A 212 6.02 4.66 8.81
N MET A 213 4.95 4.56 8.02
CA MET A 213 4.73 3.42 7.12
C MET A 213 5.17 3.81 5.71
N ILE A 214 6.13 3.08 5.14
CA ILE A 214 6.79 3.46 3.88
C ILE A 214 6.94 2.28 2.92
N GLY A 215 6.65 2.53 1.63
CA GLY A 215 6.94 1.58 0.56
C GLY A 215 8.43 1.55 0.25
N GLY A 216 9.08 0.40 0.42
CA GLY A 216 10.50 0.22 0.15
C GLY A 216 10.85 0.08 -1.34
N PRO A 217 12.14 0.14 -1.71
CA PRO A 217 12.58 0.04 -3.10
C PRO A 217 12.34 -1.35 -3.70
N PRO A 218 12.02 -1.47 -4.99
CA PRO A 218 11.86 -2.76 -5.68
C PRO A 218 13.22 -3.43 -5.96
N LEU A 219 13.89 -3.95 -4.92
CA LEU A 219 15.22 -4.57 -5.01
C LEU A 219 15.32 -5.63 -6.12
N TYR A 220 14.28 -6.44 -6.28
CA TYR A 220 14.18 -7.50 -7.30
C TYR A 220 14.14 -7.00 -8.76
N LEU A 221 14.05 -5.68 -8.99
CA LEU A 221 14.07 -5.07 -10.33
C LEU A 221 15.40 -4.38 -10.66
N ALA A 222 16.35 -4.35 -9.72
CA ALA A 222 17.67 -3.74 -9.91
C ALA A 222 18.39 -4.38 -11.11
N GLY A 223 18.91 -3.54 -12.02
CA GLY A 223 19.64 -3.99 -13.21
C GLY A 223 18.77 -4.56 -14.33
N PHE A 224 17.44 -4.57 -14.16
CA PHE A 224 16.50 -4.99 -15.20
C PHE A 224 15.53 -3.88 -15.60
N ARG A 225 14.81 -3.32 -14.63
CA ARG A 225 13.83 -2.23 -14.87
C ARG A 225 14.10 -0.98 -14.05
N VAL A 226 14.95 -1.08 -13.04
CA VAL A 226 15.34 0.03 -12.17
C VAL A 226 16.86 0.11 -12.15
N ASP A 227 17.37 1.33 -12.25
CA ASP A 227 18.80 1.61 -12.16
C ASP A 227 19.31 1.18 -10.77
N PRO A 228 20.37 0.34 -10.68
CA PRO A 228 21.00 0.00 -9.41
C PRO A 228 21.43 1.22 -8.58
N HIS A 229 21.77 2.34 -9.21
CA HIS A 229 22.10 3.59 -8.52
C HIS A 229 20.91 4.13 -7.71
N GLU A 230 19.72 4.18 -8.31
CA GLU A 230 18.48 4.62 -7.64
C GLU A 230 18.12 3.71 -6.46
N ILE A 231 18.36 2.41 -6.60
CA ILE A 231 18.21 1.45 -5.49
C ILE A 231 19.19 1.78 -4.36
N SER A 232 20.47 2.02 -4.67
CA SER A 232 21.48 2.38 -3.67
C SER A 232 21.12 3.68 -2.93
N VAL A 233 20.62 4.68 -3.66
CA VAL A 233 20.13 5.94 -3.08
C VAL A 233 18.97 5.68 -2.12
N ALA A 234 17.98 4.90 -2.54
CA ALA A 234 16.86 4.53 -1.68
C ALA A 234 17.30 3.77 -0.42
N VAL A 235 18.25 2.84 -0.51
CA VAL A 235 18.76 2.13 0.67
C VAL A 235 19.41 3.11 1.66
N LYS A 236 20.25 4.03 1.19
CA LYS A 236 20.87 5.06 2.06
C LYS A 236 19.84 6.01 2.67
N ASN A 237 18.79 6.34 1.91
CA ASN A 237 17.70 7.18 2.41
C ASN A 237 16.89 6.45 3.50
N LEU A 238 16.63 5.15 3.33
CA LEU A 238 16.04 4.30 4.37
C LEU A 238 16.92 4.23 5.62
N GLU A 239 18.25 4.10 5.48
CA GLU A 239 19.18 4.13 6.63
C GLU A 239 19.05 5.44 7.40
N ARG A 240 18.99 6.56 6.68
CA ARG A 240 18.80 7.88 7.28
C ARG A 240 17.46 7.98 8.01
N LEU A 241 16.36 7.55 7.38
CA LEU A 241 15.04 7.55 8.01
C LEU A 241 15.00 6.66 9.24
N ALA A 242 15.60 5.47 9.18
CA ALA A 242 15.67 4.53 10.30
C ALA A 242 16.40 5.13 11.51
N SER A 243 17.43 5.95 11.29
CA SER A 243 18.15 6.66 12.37
C SER A 243 17.39 7.83 13.00
N GLU A 244 16.32 8.33 12.35
CA GLU A 244 15.63 9.58 12.75
C GLU A 244 14.18 9.34 13.17
N VAL A 245 13.53 8.31 12.62
CA VAL A 245 12.13 7.98 12.90
C VAL A 245 12.06 6.83 13.92
N PRO A 246 11.44 7.03 15.11
CA PRO A 246 11.43 6.03 16.18
C PRO A 246 10.85 4.66 15.79
N THR A 247 9.85 4.62 14.92
CA THR A 247 9.28 3.37 14.41
C THR A 247 8.98 3.48 12.92
N MET A 248 9.61 2.63 12.13
CA MET A 248 9.37 2.54 10.69
C MET A 248 8.77 1.18 10.34
N ILE A 249 7.60 1.20 9.68
CA ILE A 249 6.96 0.04 9.08
C ILE A 249 7.33 0.03 7.59
N LEU A 250 8.25 -0.87 7.21
CA LEU A 250 8.80 -0.98 5.86
C LEU A 250 8.06 -2.07 5.06
N GLU A 251 7.46 -1.68 3.95
CA GLU A 251 6.48 -2.52 3.24
C GLU A 251 6.62 -2.50 1.71
N HIS A 252 5.71 -3.24 1.08
CA HIS A 252 5.41 -3.18 -0.35
C HIS A 252 6.54 -3.76 -1.23
N HIS A 253 7.14 -3.00 -2.16
CA HIS A 253 7.99 -3.58 -3.19
C HIS A 253 9.25 -4.29 -2.67
N VAL A 254 9.82 -3.83 -1.56
CA VAL A 254 11.07 -4.37 -1.02
C VAL A 254 10.92 -5.82 -0.59
N LEU A 255 9.76 -6.19 -0.04
CA LEU A 255 9.49 -7.53 0.48
C LEU A 255 9.24 -8.58 -0.62
N ARG A 256 9.24 -8.17 -1.89
CA ARG A 256 9.16 -9.06 -3.06
C ARG A 256 10.51 -9.68 -3.44
N ASP A 257 11.59 -9.29 -2.75
CA ASP A 257 12.92 -9.86 -2.86
C ASP A 257 13.17 -10.80 -1.66
N PRO A 258 13.38 -12.11 -1.85
CA PRO A 258 13.63 -13.04 -0.75
C PRO A 258 14.82 -12.67 0.16
N GLU A 259 15.78 -11.89 -0.34
CA GLU A 259 16.99 -11.48 0.37
C GLU A 259 16.90 -10.05 0.89
N TRP A 260 15.71 -9.44 0.89
CA TRP A 260 15.49 -8.03 1.25
C TRP A 260 16.11 -7.66 2.60
N ARG A 261 15.99 -8.54 3.59
CA ARG A 261 16.47 -8.30 4.95
C ARG A 261 17.99 -8.23 5.03
N GLN A 262 18.68 -9.09 4.27
CA GLN A 262 20.14 -9.03 4.15
C GLN A 262 20.58 -7.79 3.38
N LYS A 263 19.90 -7.48 2.27
CA LYS A 263 20.21 -6.31 1.42
C LYS A 263 19.99 -4.97 2.13
N LEU A 264 19.19 -4.96 3.20
CA LEU A 264 18.92 -3.79 4.03
C LEU A 264 19.56 -3.84 5.43
N SER A 265 20.61 -4.66 5.64
CA SER A 265 21.23 -4.78 6.97
C SER A 265 21.61 -3.42 7.59
N GLY A 266 22.17 -2.51 6.77
CA GLY A 266 22.51 -1.15 7.21
C GLY A 266 21.32 -0.35 7.74
N VAL A 267 20.10 -0.59 7.22
CA VAL A 267 18.86 0.08 7.69
C VAL A 267 18.52 -0.36 9.10
N PHE A 268 18.62 -1.68 9.37
CA PHE A 268 18.36 -2.24 10.69
C PHE A 268 19.45 -1.83 11.69
N GLU A 269 20.72 -1.86 11.29
CA GLU A 269 21.83 -1.40 12.12
C GLU A 269 21.71 0.09 12.48
N ALA A 270 21.28 0.93 11.54
CA ALA A 270 21.05 2.36 11.79
C ALA A 270 19.92 2.59 12.80
N ALA A 271 18.82 1.83 12.68
CA ALA A 271 17.72 1.89 13.64
C ALA A 271 18.17 1.45 15.04
N GLU A 272 18.86 0.31 15.13
CA GLU A 272 19.34 -0.25 16.39
C GLU A 272 20.26 0.73 17.13
N LYS A 273 21.21 1.35 16.42
CA LYS A 273 22.12 2.37 16.97
C LYS A 273 21.38 3.60 17.53
N ALA A 274 20.21 3.93 16.97
CA ALA A 274 19.38 5.04 17.43
C ALA A 274 18.35 4.62 18.50
N GLY A 275 18.28 3.33 18.86
CA GLY A 275 17.22 2.81 19.74
C GLY A 275 15.83 2.83 19.08
N HIS A 276 15.78 2.82 17.75
CA HIS A 276 14.57 2.81 16.94
C HIS A 276 14.23 1.40 16.46
N ALA A 277 13.04 1.23 15.88
CA ALA A 277 12.57 -0.05 15.34
C ALA A 277 12.23 0.04 13.85
N VAL A 278 12.63 -0.97 13.09
CA VAL A 278 12.20 -1.21 11.71
C VAL A 278 11.48 -2.55 11.67
N LEU A 279 10.21 -2.52 11.26
CA LEU A 279 9.31 -3.67 11.27
C LEU A 279 8.61 -3.78 9.93
N THR A 280 8.12 -4.96 9.62
CA THR A 280 7.03 -5.17 8.65
C THR A 280 5.68 -4.92 9.33
N ALA A 281 4.60 -4.79 8.55
CA ALA A 281 3.24 -4.70 9.06
C ALA A 281 2.81 -5.97 9.81
N ALA A 282 3.20 -7.16 9.35
CA ALA A 282 2.97 -8.40 10.08
C ALA A 282 3.67 -8.39 11.45
N GLU A 283 4.97 -8.07 11.50
CA GLU A 283 5.72 -7.98 12.78
C GLU A 283 5.14 -6.91 13.71
N PHE A 284 4.69 -5.77 13.17
CA PHE A 284 4.02 -4.72 13.94
C PHE A 284 2.71 -5.21 14.58
N LEU A 285 1.99 -6.11 13.91
CA LEU A 285 0.79 -6.76 14.43
C LEU A 285 1.09 -7.96 15.34
N GLY A 286 2.35 -8.37 15.48
CA GLY A 286 2.74 -9.60 16.17
C GLY A 286 2.41 -10.88 15.40
N GLU A 287 2.24 -10.78 14.07
CA GLU A 287 1.99 -11.90 13.16
C GLU A 287 3.27 -12.35 12.45
N GLU A 288 3.26 -13.58 11.93
CA GLU A 288 4.33 -14.07 11.05
C GLU A 288 4.23 -13.48 9.65
N ASN A 289 5.38 -13.17 9.06
CA ASN A 289 5.49 -12.67 7.69
C ASN A 289 5.07 -13.72 6.64
N ARG A 290 4.17 -13.33 5.74
CA ARG A 290 3.63 -14.15 4.65
C ARG A 290 4.04 -13.60 3.28
N PHE A 291 5.32 -13.62 2.92
CA PHE A 291 5.82 -13.06 1.64
C PHE A 291 5.46 -13.91 0.40
N TYR A 292 4.19 -14.22 0.21
CA TYR A 292 3.74 -15.23 -0.75
C TYR A 292 4.15 -14.96 -2.20
N GLU A 293 4.10 -13.70 -2.66
CA GLU A 293 4.52 -13.37 -4.02
C GLU A 293 6.02 -13.63 -4.24
N ALA A 294 6.85 -13.27 -3.26
CA ALA A 294 8.30 -13.48 -3.32
C ALA A 294 8.64 -14.97 -3.45
N PHE A 295 7.92 -15.81 -2.69
CA PHE A 295 8.14 -17.26 -2.62
C PHE A 295 7.17 -18.09 -3.47
N ARG A 296 6.45 -17.47 -4.42
CA ARG A 296 5.39 -18.14 -5.19
C ARG A 296 5.85 -19.43 -5.85
N LYS A 297 7.06 -19.47 -6.40
CA LYS A 297 7.62 -20.68 -7.02
C LYS A 297 7.78 -21.82 -6.00
N SER A 298 8.23 -21.51 -4.79
CA SER A 298 8.35 -22.47 -3.68
C SER A 298 6.97 -22.93 -3.19
N LEU A 299 6.01 -22.01 -3.07
CA LEU A 299 4.63 -22.33 -2.68
C LEU A 299 4.00 -23.40 -3.60
N TYR A 300 4.09 -23.24 -4.92
CA TYR A 300 3.56 -24.23 -5.87
C TYR A 300 4.24 -25.61 -5.78
N ARG A 301 5.51 -25.65 -5.32
CA ARG A 301 6.26 -26.90 -5.15
C ARG A 301 5.89 -27.59 -3.84
N GLU A 302 5.77 -26.83 -2.77
CA GLU A 302 5.57 -27.33 -1.40
C GLU A 302 4.09 -27.59 -1.09
N TYR A 303 3.20 -26.82 -1.71
CA TYR A 303 1.74 -26.92 -1.58
C TYR A 303 1.08 -26.98 -2.96
N PRO A 304 1.22 -28.09 -3.71
CA PRO A 304 0.61 -28.19 -5.04
C PRO A 304 -0.90 -27.93 -5.01
N PRO A 305 -1.44 -27.14 -5.95
CA PRO A 305 -2.86 -26.81 -5.96
C PRO A 305 -3.73 -28.03 -6.29
N SER A 306 -5.03 -27.95 -5.97
CA SER A 306 -5.99 -29.00 -6.31
C SER A 306 -6.16 -29.16 -7.84
N LYS A 307 -6.63 -30.33 -8.29
CA LYS A 307 -6.93 -30.56 -9.72
C LYS A 307 -7.95 -29.58 -10.28
N GLU A 308 -8.87 -29.08 -9.45
CA GLU A 308 -9.86 -28.08 -9.85
C GLU A 308 -9.20 -26.73 -10.09
N PHE A 309 -8.27 -26.34 -9.21
CA PHE A 309 -7.50 -25.13 -9.38
C PHE A 309 -6.59 -25.22 -10.61
N GLU A 310 -5.96 -26.37 -10.86
CA GLU A 310 -5.19 -26.59 -12.10
C GLU A 310 -6.04 -26.42 -13.37
N LYS A 311 -7.31 -26.87 -13.36
CA LYS A 311 -8.26 -26.62 -14.46
C LYS A 311 -8.54 -25.12 -14.59
N TRP A 312 -8.78 -24.42 -13.48
CA TRP A 312 -8.97 -22.97 -13.46
C TRP A 312 -7.74 -22.22 -13.98
N MET A 313 -6.52 -22.69 -13.66
CA MET A 313 -5.27 -22.11 -14.15
C MET A 313 -5.14 -22.13 -15.68
N ARG A 314 -5.82 -23.04 -16.38
CA ARG A 314 -5.82 -23.13 -17.85
C ARG A 314 -6.78 -22.15 -18.52
N LEU A 315 -7.65 -21.48 -17.76
CA LEU A 315 -8.53 -20.45 -18.29
C LEU A 315 -7.73 -19.25 -18.82
N SER A 316 -8.29 -18.58 -19.83
CA SER A 316 -7.75 -17.32 -20.30
C SER A 316 -7.78 -16.26 -19.19
N ARG A 317 -6.89 -15.28 -19.26
CA ARG A 317 -6.84 -14.19 -18.27
C ARG A 317 -8.18 -13.47 -18.14
N VAL A 318 -8.92 -13.32 -19.23
CA VAL A 318 -10.26 -12.71 -19.23
C VAL A 318 -11.24 -13.57 -18.43
N LYS A 319 -11.28 -14.90 -18.67
CA LYS A 319 -12.16 -15.81 -17.93
C LYS A 319 -11.80 -15.87 -16.44
N LYS A 320 -10.52 -15.87 -16.08
CA LYS A 320 -10.08 -15.85 -14.67
C LYS A 320 -10.56 -14.63 -13.88
N ARG A 321 -10.81 -13.50 -14.54
CA ARG A 321 -11.34 -12.29 -13.87
C ARG A 321 -12.83 -12.42 -13.54
N LEU A 322 -13.56 -13.28 -14.27
CA LEU A 322 -15.01 -13.45 -14.13
C LEU A 322 -15.39 -14.73 -13.36
N VAL A 323 -14.44 -15.63 -13.12
CA VAL A 323 -14.67 -16.91 -12.45
C VAL A 323 -13.76 -17.00 -11.24
N LYS A 324 -14.34 -17.13 -10.05
CA LYS A 324 -13.59 -17.33 -8.81
C LYS A 324 -12.70 -18.58 -8.91
N PRO A 325 -11.44 -18.53 -8.47
CA PRO A 325 -10.62 -19.72 -8.34
C PRO A 325 -11.21 -20.65 -7.26
N PRO A 326 -11.11 -21.98 -7.43
CA PRO A 326 -11.49 -22.93 -6.39
C PRO A 326 -10.36 -23.01 -5.37
N VAL A 327 -10.47 -22.24 -4.29
CA VAL A 327 -9.48 -22.10 -3.21
C VAL A 327 -10.02 -22.59 -1.90
#